data_AF-A0A7X7ZI47-F1
#
_entry.id   AF-A0A7X7ZI47-F1
#
_cell.length_a   1.000
_cell.length_b   1.000
_cell.length_c   1.000
_cell.angle_alpha   90.00
_cell.angle_beta   90.00
_cell.angle_gamma   90.00
#
_symmetry.space_group_name_H-M   'P 1'
#
loop_
_entity.id
_entity.type
_entity.pdbx_description
1 polymer ?
#
loop_
_entity_poly.entity_id
_entity_poly.type
_entity_poly.pdbx_seq_one_letter_code
_entity_poly.pdbx_strand_id
1 'polypeptide(L)'
;AARTFCVGDVSEAATALVERTRQAMWAGIAAAAKAARVGDISHAIEQHAQQGPHRFGVVREYTGHGIGTSMHQPPDVPNHGRPRRGPRLTTGMCLAIEPIFTLGSPATVTLEDKWTVVTQDGSWAAHWENTVALTEDGLWVLTEPDGGRAELAARGVQISRLAA
;
A
#
# COMPACT_ATOMS: atom_id res chain seq x y z
N ALA A 1 8.24 0.41 6.58
CA ALA A 1 8.46 0.29 5.12
C ALA A 1 8.97 -1.09 4.79
N ALA A 2 8.38 -1.68 3.76
CA ALA A 2 8.65 -3.02 3.26
C ALA A 2 8.79 -2.99 1.72
N ARG A 3 9.61 -3.89 1.19
CA ARG A 3 9.96 -3.96 -0.24
C ARG A 3 10.07 -5.43 -0.64
N THR A 4 9.53 -5.78 -1.80
CA THR A 4 9.75 -7.11 -2.40
C THR A 4 10.77 -6.99 -3.53
N PHE A 5 11.78 -7.87 -3.55
CA PHE A 5 12.84 -7.88 -4.56
C PHE A 5 12.89 -9.22 -5.30
N CYS A 6 13.14 -9.16 -6.60
CA CYS A 6 13.46 -10.35 -7.41
C CYS A 6 14.96 -10.70 -7.22
N VAL A 7 15.26 -11.95 -6.88
CA VAL A 7 16.64 -12.43 -6.69
C VAL A 7 16.92 -13.55 -7.69
N GLY A 8 17.90 -13.33 -8.58
CA GLY A 8 18.21 -14.25 -9.67
C GLY A 8 17.19 -14.21 -10.81
N ASP A 9 17.03 -15.34 -11.51
CA ASP A 9 16.07 -15.47 -12.60
C ASP A 9 14.65 -15.69 -12.05
N VAL A 10 13.76 -14.73 -12.29
CA VAL A 10 12.38 -14.73 -11.81
C VAL A 10 11.43 -14.74 -12.99
N SER A 11 10.29 -15.42 -12.86
CA SER A 11 9.28 -15.48 -13.92
C SER A 11 8.68 -14.10 -14.21
N GLU A 12 8.15 -13.93 -15.44
CA GLU A 12 7.46 -12.70 -15.84
C GLU A 12 6.26 -12.41 -14.91
N ALA A 13 5.49 -13.45 -14.55
CA ALA A 13 4.34 -13.31 -13.65
C ALA A 13 4.74 -12.81 -12.26
N ALA A 14 5.82 -13.33 -11.67
CA ALA A 14 6.31 -12.87 -10.37
C ALA A 14 6.89 -11.44 -10.46
N THR A 15 7.59 -11.11 -11.55
CA THR A 15 8.06 -9.74 -11.79
C THR A 15 6.89 -8.76 -11.91
N ALA A 16 5.83 -9.14 -12.63
CA ALA A 16 4.61 -8.35 -12.77
C ALA A 16 3.87 -8.19 -11.43
N LEU A 17 3.83 -9.23 -10.59
CA LEU A 17 3.28 -9.16 -9.24
C LEU A 17 4.00 -8.11 -8.41
N VAL A 18 5.34 -8.18 -8.33
CA VAL A 18 6.15 -7.26 -7.52
C VAL A 18 5.94 -5.81 -7.96
N GLU A 19 6.01 -5.55 -9.27
CA GLU A 19 5.83 -4.20 -9.79
C GLU A 19 4.39 -3.71 -9.62
N ARG A 20 3.38 -4.58 -9.80
CA ARG A 20 1.98 -4.17 -9.62
C ARG A 20 1.68 -3.81 -8.17
N THR A 21 2.19 -4.58 -7.21
CA THR A 21 2.02 -4.27 -5.77
C THR A 21 2.69 -2.93 -5.43
N ARG A 22 3.90 -2.67 -5.96
CA ARG A 22 4.58 -1.38 -5.80
C ARG A 22 3.75 -0.22 -6.36
N GLN A 23 3.21 -0.38 -7.56
CA GLN A 23 2.36 0.65 -8.19
C GLN A 23 1.06 0.87 -7.40
N ALA A 24 0.44 -0.20 -6.89
CA ALA A 24 -0.74 -0.13 -6.04
C ALA A 24 -0.50 0.69 -4.77
N MET A 25 0.64 0.47 -4.10
CA MET A 25 1.03 1.25 -2.91
C MET A 25 1.09 2.74 -3.27
N TRP A 26 1.80 3.08 -4.36
CA TRP A 26 1.94 4.46 -4.80
C TRP A 26 0.64 5.11 -5.26
N ALA A 27 -0.29 4.36 -5.84
CA ALA A 27 -1.62 4.88 -6.17
C ALA A 27 -2.46 5.14 -4.91
N GLY A 28 -2.39 4.27 -3.91
CA GLY A 28 -2.97 4.51 -2.60
C GLY A 28 -2.42 5.79 -1.96
N ILE A 29 -1.10 5.95 -1.95
CA ILE A 29 -0.43 7.16 -1.45
C ILE A 29 -0.89 8.39 -2.23
N ALA A 30 -0.89 8.35 -3.56
CA ALA A 30 -1.32 9.48 -4.39
C ALA A 30 -2.80 9.85 -4.15
N ALA A 31 -3.66 8.86 -3.94
CA ALA A 31 -5.06 9.09 -3.60
C ALA A 31 -5.22 9.81 -2.25
N ALA A 32 -4.36 9.52 -1.26
CA ALA A 32 -4.37 10.17 0.05
C ALA A 32 -4.28 11.71 -0.03
N ALA A 33 -3.65 12.26 -1.07
CA ALA A 33 -3.49 13.71 -1.25
C ALA A 33 -4.81 14.45 -1.49
N LYS A 34 -5.83 13.76 -2.03
CA LYS A 34 -7.15 14.33 -2.34
C LYS A 34 -8.29 13.62 -1.61
N ALA A 35 -7.98 12.56 -0.88
CA ALA A 35 -8.94 11.73 -0.19
C ALA A 35 -9.50 12.44 1.04
N ALA A 36 -10.81 12.32 1.24
CA ALA A 36 -11.44 12.73 2.49
C ALA A 36 -11.50 11.58 3.49
N ARG A 37 -11.42 10.33 3.01
CA ARG A 37 -11.58 9.13 3.82
C ARG A 37 -10.67 8.00 3.38
N VAL A 38 -10.35 7.11 4.31
CA VAL A 38 -9.49 5.93 4.09
C VAL A 38 -9.95 5.10 2.88
N GLY A 39 -11.26 4.93 2.67
CA GLY A 39 -11.78 4.11 1.57
C GLY A 39 -11.40 4.61 0.17
N ASP A 40 -11.01 5.89 0.01
CA ASP A 40 -10.47 6.40 -1.25
C ASP A 40 -9.07 5.82 -1.54
N ILE A 41 -8.25 5.67 -0.49
CA ILE A 41 -6.93 5.00 -0.56
C ILE A 41 -7.12 3.52 -0.90
N SER A 42 -7.98 2.84 -0.13
CA SER A 42 -8.28 1.41 -0.30
C SER A 42 -8.82 1.10 -1.70
N HIS A 43 -9.71 1.96 -2.22
CA HIS A 43 -10.26 1.82 -3.55
C HIS A 43 -9.17 1.96 -4.64
N ALA A 44 -8.28 2.95 -4.51
CA ALA A 44 -7.19 3.15 -5.47
C ALA A 44 -6.25 1.94 -5.54
N ILE A 45 -5.92 1.34 -4.39
CA ILE A 45 -5.14 0.11 -4.30
C ILE A 45 -5.85 -1.04 -5.03
N GLU A 46 -7.12 -1.30 -4.70
CA GLU A 46 -7.89 -2.42 -5.28
C GLU A 46 -8.03 -2.30 -6.79
N GLN A 47 -8.21 -1.09 -7.33
CA GLN A 47 -8.29 -0.87 -8.77
C GLN A 47 -7.01 -1.33 -9.48
N HIS A 48 -5.83 -1.11 -8.90
CA HIS A 48 -4.58 -1.57 -9.52
C HIS A 48 -4.44 -3.10 -9.53
N ALA A 49 -4.95 -3.82 -8.53
CA ALA A 49 -4.95 -5.29 -8.54
C ALA A 49 -5.73 -5.89 -9.73
N GLN A 50 -6.72 -5.16 -10.24
CA GLN A 50 -7.63 -5.59 -11.30
C GLN A 50 -7.25 -5.06 -12.69
N GLN A 51 -6.15 -4.30 -12.81
CA GLN A 51 -5.70 -3.68 -14.05
C GLN A 51 -4.62 -4.50 -14.77
N GLY A 52 -4.68 -4.46 -16.10
CA GLY A 52 -3.75 -5.16 -16.97
C GLY A 52 -4.15 -6.61 -17.25
N PRO A 53 -3.26 -7.40 -17.85
CA PRO A 53 -3.57 -8.77 -18.28
C PRO A 53 -3.64 -9.77 -17.13
N HIS A 54 -2.96 -9.48 -16.01
CA HIS A 54 -2.95 -10.31 -14.81
C HIS A 54 -3.93 -9.74 -13.78
N ARG A 55 -4.84 -10.57 -13.29
CA ARG A 55 -5.66 -10.25 -12.12
C ARG A 55 -4.98 -10.84 -10.89
N PHE A 56 -4.67 -9.98 -9.93
CA PHE A 56 -4.04 -10.39 -8.70
C PHE A 56 -5.06 -10.54 -7.57
N GLY A 57 -4.82 -11.49 -6.68
CA GLY A 57 -5.54 -11.56 -5.40
C GLY A 57 -5.14 -10.38 -4.51
N VAL A 58 -6.09 -9.86 -3.75
CA VAL A 58 -5.85 -8.81 -2.74
C VAL A 58 -6.14 -9.40 -1.37
N VAL A 59 -5.10 -9.54 -0.55
CA VAL A 59 -5.23 -10.04 0.82
C VAL A 59 -6.09 -9.06 1.64
N ARG A 60 -7.04 -9.59 2.43
CA ARG A 60 -8.07 -8.78 3.11
C ARG A 60 -7.90 -8.75 4.62
N GLU A 61 -7.22 -9.75 5.16
CA GLU A 61 -7.00 -10.02 6.57
C GLU A 61 -5.92 -9.12 7.17
N TYR A 62 -5.04 -8.57 6.33
CA TYR A 62 -3.96 -7.68 6.70
C TYR A 62 -4.12 -6.34 6.00
N THR A 63 -3.97 -5.27 6.77
CA THR A 63 -4.23 -3.90 6.33
C THR A 63 -3.12 -2.99 6.80
N GLY A 64 -2.99 -1.85 6.14
CA GLY A 64 -2.25 -0.74 6.71
C GLY A 64 -2.90 -0.19 7.96
N HIS A 65 -2.24 0.79 8.55
CA HIS A 65 -2.62 1.31 9.86
C HIS A 65 -2.16 2.75 10.03
N GLY A 66 -2.75 3.45 10.99
CA GLY A 66 -2.15 4.64 11.56
C GLY A 66 -0.85 4.26 12.28
N ILE A 67 0.15 5.13 12.20
CA ILE A 67 1.46 4.92 12.83
C ILE A 67 1.94 6.25 13.41
N GLY A 68 2.68 6.21 14.52
CA GLY A 68 3.20 7.42 15.16
C GLY A 68 3.63 7.13 16.58
N THR A 69 2.81 7.55 17.55
CA THR A 69 3.05 7.28 18.98
C THR A 69 2.94 5.81 19.35
N SER A 70 2.25 5.02 18.53
CA SER A 70 2.18 3.56 18.60
C SER A 70 2.56 2.94 17.26
N MET A 71 3.11 1.72 17.30
CA MET A 71 3.44 0.95 16.10
C MET A 71 2.21 0.74 15.22
N HIS A 72 1.11 0.26 15.82
CA HIS A 72 -0.20 0.19 15.18
C HIS A 72 -1.19 1.05 15.96
N GLN A 73 -1.90 1.95 15.28
CA GLN A 73 -2.98 2.75 15.84
C GLN A 73 -4.04 3.01 14.77
N PRO A 74 -5.26 3.43 15.14
CA PRO A 74 -6.27 3.81 14.17
C PRO A 74 -5.80 4.94 13.24
N PRO A 75 -6.33 5.01 12.00
CA PRO A 75 -7.27 4.06 11.41
C PRO A 75 -6.58 2.86 10.75
N ASP A 76 -7.27 1.73 10.64
CA ASP A 76 -6.90 0.69 9.68
C ASP A 76 -7.02 1.26 8.25
N VAL A 77 -6.14 0.83 7.35
CA VAL A 77 -6.10 1.20 5.94
C VAL A 77 -6.18 -0.06 5.08
N PRO A 78 -7.39 -0.56 4.81
CA PRO A 78 -7.57 -1.79 4.03
C PRO A 78 -7.01 -1.67 2.61
N ASN A 79 -6.53 -2.79 2.07
CA ASN A 79 -6.06 -2.88 0.68
C ASN A 79 -7.20 -3.02 -0.35
N HIS A 80 -8.43 -3.00 0.11
CA HIS A 80 -9.65 -3.14 -0.68
C HIS A 80 -10.76 -2.24 -0.15
N GLY A 81 -11.65 -1.76 -1.00
CA GLY A 81 -12.74 -0.93 -0.50
C GLY A 81 -13.48 -0.10 -1.53
N ARG A 82 -14.53 0.56 -1.03
CA ARG A 82 -15.33 1.51 -1.81
C ARG A 82 -14.87 2.93 -1.50
N PRO A 83 -14.81 3.82 -2.51
CA PRO A 83 -14.41 5.21 -2.29
C PRO A 83 -15.41 5.90 -1.36
N ARG A 84 -14.92 6.92 -0.64
CA ARG A 84 -15.68 7.76 0.31
C ARG A 84 -16.28 6.99 1.49
N ARG A 85 -15.67 5.86 1.89
CA ARG A 85 -16.04 5.07 3.09
C ARG A 85 -14.92 5.07 4.12
N GLY A 86 -15.23 4.63 5.33
CA GLY A 86 -14.26 4.52 6.42
C GLY A 86 -13.93 5.84 7.13
N PRO A 87 -12.93 5.82 8.02
CA PRO A 87 -12.49 6.97 8.81
C PRO A 87 -12.11 8.18 7.96
N ARG A 88 -12.27 9.39 8.52
CA ARG A 88 -11.85 10.63 7.88
C ARG A 88 -10.33 10.77 7.99
N LEU A 89 -9.72 11.25 6.91
CA LEU A 89 -8.33 11.65 6.90
C LEU A 89 -8.22 13.09 7.40
N THR A 90 -7.24 13.35 8.25
CA THR A 90 -6.95 14.70 8.76
C THR A 90 -5.46 14.97 8.70
N THR A 91 -5.10 16.23 8.51
CA THR A 91 -3.72 16.69 8.62
C THR A 91 -3.11 16.30 9.96
N GLY A 92 -1.82 15.96 9.95
CA GLY A 92 -1.06 15.44 11.09
C GLY A 92 -1.11 13.92 11.24
N MET A 93 -1.98 13.22 10.51
CA MET A 93 -1.99 11.76 10.50
C MET A 93 -0.77 11.22 9.74
N CYS A 94 -0.18 10.14 10.27
CA CYS A 94 0.73 9.28 9.53
C CYS A 94 0.10 7.90 9.33
N LEU A 95 0.22 7.36 8.12
CA LEU A 95 -0.36 6.08 7.73
C LEU A 95 0.70 5.18 7.12
N ALA A 96 0.72 3.91 7.51
CA ALA A 96 1.33 2.84 6.73
C ALA A 96 0.34 2.43 5.63
N ILE A 97 0.76 2.57 4.37
CA ILE A 97 0.01 2.10 3.20
C ILE A 97 0.75 0.89 2.65
N GLU A 98 0.15 -0.30 2.79
CA GLU A 98 0.84 -1.59 2.66
C GLU A 98 0.08 -2.69 1.91
N PRO A 99 -0.10 -2.56 0.58
CA PRO A 99 -0.72 -3.62 -0.19
C PRO A 99 0.08 -4.92 -0.19
N ILE A 100 -0.67 -6.00 -0.02
CA ILE A 100 -0.20 -7.38 -0.20
C ILE A 100 -1.07 -8.01 -1.30
N PHE A 101 -0.45 -8.31 -2.44
CA PHE A 101 -1.12 -8.99 -3.55
C PHE A 101 -0.57 -10.41 -3.73
N THR A 102 -1.39 -11.28 -4.32
CA THR A 102 -1.05 -12.67 -4.61
C THR A 102 -1.25 -12.99 -6.11
N LEU A 103 -0.51 -13.97 -6.63
CA LEU A 103 -0.74 -14.48 -8.00
C LEU A 103 -2.05 -15.28 -8.11
N GLY A 104 -2.39 -16.01 -7.06
CA GLY A 104 -3.58 -16.86 -7.02
C GLY A 104 -4.65 -16.29 -6.10
N SER A 105 -5.12 -17.15 -5.19
CA SER A 105 -6.11 -16.81 -4.17
C SER A 105 -5.57 -15.77 -3.18
N PRO A 106 -6.38 -14.82 -2.70
CA PRO A 106 -5.99 -13.94 -1.59
C PRO A 106 -6.04 -14.62 -0.22
N ALA A 107 -6.60 -15.84 -0.13
CA ALA A 107 -6.78 -16.53 1.15
C ALA A 107 -5.42 -16.89 1.76
N THR A 108 -5.28 -16.67 3.07
CA THR A 108 -4.03 -16.90 3.82
C THR A 108 -4.21 -17.91 4.95
N VAL A 109 -3.11 -18.52 5.37
CA VAL A 109 -3.03 -19.38 6.56
C VAL A 109 -1.84 -18.94 7.40
N THR A 110 -2.05 -18.78 8.71
CA THR A 110 -0.97 -18.60 9.68
C THR A 110 -0.40 -19.96 10.08
N LEU A 111 0.92 -20.10 10.00
CA LEU A 111 1.62 -21.33 10.33
C LEU A 111 1.68 -21.57 11.85
N GLU A 112 2.23 -22.73 12.24
CA GLU A 112 2.28 -23.18 13.63
C GLU A 112 3.08 -22.24 14.54
N ASP A 113 4.04 -21.51 13.98
CA ASP A 113 4.85 -20.49 14.68
C ASP A 113 4.05 -19.25 15.10
N LYS A 114 2.77 -19.16 14.70
CA LYS A 114 1.84 -18.05 15.00
C LYS A 114 2.21 -16.71 14.39
N TRP A 115 3.18 -16.67 13.47
CA TRP A 115 3.67 -15.44 12.85
C TRP A 115 3.74 -15.53 11.34
N THR A 116 4.26 -16.62 10.80
CA THR A 116 4.43 -16.77 9.36
C THR A 116 3.07 -16.93 8.71
N VAL A 117 2.80 -16.08 7.71
CA VAL A 117 1.58 -16.10 6.93
C VAL A 117 1.92 -16.52 5.51
N VAL A 118 1.23 -17.54 5.02
CA VAL A 118 1.39 -18.05 3.66
C VAL A 118 0.06 -17.99 2.91
N THR A 119 0.10 -17.89 1.59
CA THR A 119 -1.09 -18.06 0.76
C THR A 119 -1.59 -19.50 0.87
N GLN A 120 -2.90 -19.69 1.01
CA GLN A 120 -3.52 -21.01 1.18
C GLN A 120 -3.27 -21.94 -0.02
N ASP A 121 -3.13 -21.39 -1.22
CA ASP A 121 -2.89 -22.14 -2.46
C ASP A 121 -1.40 -22.31 -2.81
N GLY A 122 -0.49 -21.83 -1.96
CA GLY A 122 0.95 -21.86 -2.18
C GLY A 122 1.47 -20.93 -3.30
N SER A 123 0.64 -20.02 -3.82
CA SER A 123 1.06 -19.05 -4.84
C SER A 123 1.97 -17.95 -4.28
N TRP A 124 2.68 -17.25 -5.17
CA TRP A 124 3.53 -16.13 -4.75
C TRP A 124 2.70 -14.94 -4.26
N ALA A 125 3.23 -14.25 -3.24
CA ALA A 125 2.75 -12.98 -2.75
C ALA A 125 3.85 -11.91 -2.82
N ALA A 126 3.46 -10.65 -2.98
CA ALA A 126 4.36 -9.50 -2.86
C ALA A 126 3.75 -8.46 -1.92
N HIS A 127 4.62 -7.85 -1.12
CA HIS A 127 4.28 -6.83 -0.14
C HIS A 127 5.15 -5.59 -0.36
N TRP A 128 4.50 -4.42 -0.39
CA TRP A 128 5.15 -3.12 -0.41
C TRP A 128 4.50 -2.22 0.61
N GLU A 129 5.28 -1.45 1.37
CA GLU A 129 4.78 -0.53 2.38
C GLU A 129 5.58 0.78 2.38
N ASN A 130 4.87 1.90 2.47
CA ASN A 130 5.47 3.17 2.86
C ASN A 130 4.67 3.86 3.94
N THR A 131 5.37 4.59 4.81
CA THR A 131 4.76 5.48 5.79
C THR A 131 4.61 6.88 5.17
N VAL A 132 3.40 7.42 5.18
CA VAL A 132 3.08 8.74 4.63
C VAL A 132 2.51 9.66 5.70
N ALA A 133 3.01 10.88 5.78
CA ALA A 133 2.46 11.96 6.59
C ALA A 133 1.54 12.84 5.73
N LEU A 134 0.35 13.14 6.26
CA LEU A 134 -0.59 14.08 5.68
C LEU A 134 -0.31 15.46 6.30
N THR A 135 0.21 16.39 5.51
CA THR A 135 0.57 17.74 5.99
C THR A 135 -0.47 18.76 5.56
N GLU A 136 -0.31 20.02 5.99
CA GLU A 136 -1.19 21.12 5.56
C GLU A 136 -0.99 21.46 4.07
N ASP A 137 0.22 21.23 3.55
CA ASP A 137 0.66 21.67 2.24
C ASP A 137 0.93 20.53 1.24
N GLY A 138 0.67 19.27 1.61
CA GLY A 138 0.84 18.13 0.72
C GLY A 138 1.03 16.81 1.44
N LEU A 139 1.66 15.85 0.76
CA LEU A 139 2.10 14.60 1.37
C LEU A 139 3.61 14.61 1.56
N TRP A 140 4.08 13.91 2.58
CA TRP A 140 5.49 13.57 2.77
C TRP A 140 5.63 12.07 3.01
N VAL A 141 6.34 11.36 2.14
CA VAL A 141 6.59 9.92 2.31
C VAL A 141 7.84 9.74 3.17
N LEU A 142 7.61 9.48 4.47
CA LEU A 142 8.65 9.44 5.52
C LEU A 142 9.71 8.37 5.30
N THR A 143 9.38 7.34 4.53
CA THR A 143 10.25 6.18 4.29
C THR A 143 10.84 6.16 2.87
N GLU A 144 10.87 7.31 2.20
CA GLU A 144 11.57 7.51 0.93
C GLU A 144 12.66 8.58 1.09
N PRO A 145 13.86 8.39 0.51
CA PRO A 145 14.97 9.33 0.66
C PRO A 145 14.67 10.76 0.17
N ASP A 146 13.81 10.90 -0.85
CA ASP A 146 13.41 12.18 -1.43
C ASP A 146 12.03 12.66 -0.93
N GLY A 147 11.49 12.02 0.12
CA GLY A 147 10.14 12.28 0.62
C GLY A 147 9.03 11.83 -0.32
N GLY A 148 9.34 11.00 -1.33
CA GLY A 148 8.43 10.57 -2.39
C GLY A 148 8.32 11.58 -3.53
N ARG A 149 9.21 12.57 -3.62
CA ARG A 149 9.14 13.66 -4.60
C ARG A 149 9.03 13.16 -6.04
N ALA A 150 9.89 12.24 -6.46
CA ALA A 150 9.89 11.73 -7.83
C ALA A 150 8.57 11.02 -8.19
N GLU A 151 8.12 10.11 -7.32
CA GLU A 151 6.92 9.29 -7.55
C GLU A 151 5.62 10.11 -7.43
N LEU A 152 5.54 11.05 -6.49
CA LEU A 152 4.39 11.94 -6.34
C LEU A 152 4.29 12.95 -7.49
N ALA A 153 5.42 13.53 -7.92
CA ALA A 153 5.44 14.46 -9.05
C ALA A 153 5.02 13.78 -10.36
N ALA A 154 5.48 12.54 -10.60
CA ALA A 154 5.06 11.74 -11.74
C ALA A 154 3.54 11.45 -11.77
N ARG A 155 2.87 11.56 -10.61
CA ARG A 155 1.42 11.38 -10.44
C ARG A 155 0.65 12.70 -10.31
N GLY A 156 1.32 13.84 -10.50
CA GLY A 156 0.70 15.17 -10.38
C GLY A 156 0.21 15.47 -8.96
N VAL A 157 0.86 14.91 -7.94
CA VAL A 157 0.53 15.10 -6.53
C VAL A 157 1.49 16.13 -5.91
N GLN A 158 0.92 17.06 -5.15
CA GLN A 158 1.68 18.06 -4.42
C GLN A 158 2.44 17.41 -3.26
N ILE A 159 3.76 17.63 -3.22
CA ILE A 159 4.65 17.18 -2.15
C ILE A 159 4.79 18.30 -1.12
N SER A 160 4.80 17.94 0.15
CA SER A 160 5.02 18.86 1.25
C SER A 160 6.40 19.51 1.19
N ARG A 161 6.49 20.74 1.71
CA ARG A 161 7.74 21.47 1.89
C ARG A 161 8.51 21.08 3.15
N LEU A 162 8.11 20.05 3.89
CA LEU A 162 8.88 19.53 5.03
C LEU A 162 10.35 19.16 4.70
N ALA A 163 10.69 19.04 3.41
CA ALA A 163 12.05 18.86 2.90
C ALA A 163 12.93 20.10 2.90
N ALA A 164 12.35 21.30 3.03
CA ALA A 164 12.98 22.58 2.72
C ALA A 164 13.72 23.19 3.91
#